data_AF-D6M4F0-F1
#
_entry.id   AF-D6M4F0-F1
#
_cell.length_a   1.000
_cell.length_b   1.000
_cell.length_c   1.000
_cell.angle_alpha   90.00
_cell.angle_beta   90.00
_cell.angle_gamma   90.00
#
_symmetry.space_group_name_H-M   'P 1'
#
loop_
_entity.id
_entity.type
_entity.pdbx_description
1 polymer ?
#
loop_
_entity_poly.entity_id
_entity_poly.type
_entity_poly.pdbx_seq_one_letter_code
_entity_poly.pdbx_strand_id
1 'polypeptide(L)'
;LARTARPERDAVLPLRAAAAAAQAALPLSPHAVRRLATACPPLPTPWPAEAREELVTLLGAGRPTVDVWEALEAGGLVTRLLPDWERVRCRPQRNAVHTWTVDRHLVETAVRAAALTRRVSRPDLLLVAALLHDLGKGWPGDHSVAGEIIVRDVAARIGFDAADVATLATVVRHHLLLVETATRRDLDDPATVRGVADAVRDVATLELLHALTEADALATGPAAWSTWRASLVADLAARVAGALSGAEPPAPEAAALTAEQERLAVEAYRTAEPVLNLRTRNEEEPGDTADDAQAPVGVELLVAVPDQPGVLPAVAGVLAMHRLTVRTAEFRTTEIPGELRTARDVAADTSRDVAPGGEGAGGATAVLVLDWRVSAAYGSLPQASRLRADLVRALDGSLDIRGRLAERDAAYPRRKGLSVPPARVRVAPAASRSATVIEVRAQDAPGLLHRLGLALDNAGVRVRSAHASTLGANAVDAFYVTGADGDPLAPDVASALAAELERTLG
;
A
#
# COMPACT_ATOMS: atom_id res chain seq x y z
N LEU A 1 -9.29 -39.11 21.33
CA LEU A 1 -8.47 -39.73 20.26
C LEU A 1 -7.21 -40.31 20.93
N ALA A 2 -6.88 -41.59 21.01
CA ALA A 2 -7.40 -42.84 20.48
C ALA A 2 -6.77 -43.93 21.39
N ARG A 3 -7.59 -44.74 22.09
CA ARG A 3 -7.06 -45.80 22.99
C ARG A 3 -6.29 -46.89 22.24
N THR A 4 -6.44 -46.96 20.92
CA THR A 4 -5.88 -47.97 20.02
C THR A 4 -4.88 -47.41 19.01
N ALA A 5 -4.55 -46.11 19.06
CA ALA A 5 -3.58 -45.53 18.12
C ALA A 5 -2.20 -46.17 18.28
N ARG A 6 -1.59 -46.49 17.14
CA ARG A 6 -0.24 -47.06 17.03
C ARG A 6 0.64 -46.05 16.29
N PRO A 7 1.31 -45.12 17.00
CA PRO A 7 2.13 -44.07 16.39
C PRO A 7 3.09 -44.61 15.32
N GLU A 8 3.72 -45.75 15.58
CA GLU A 8 4.66 -46.43 14.69
C GLU A 8 4.10 -46.90 13.33
N ARG A 9 2.77 -46.84 13.15
CA ARG A 9 2.09 -47.24 11.90
C ARG A 9 1.25 -46.12 11.29
N ASP A 10 1.26 -44.92 11.89
CA ASP A 10 0.35 -43.84 11.52
C ASP A 10 1.12 -42.53 11.34
N ALA A 11 1.48 -42.24 10.08
CA ALA A 11 2.17 -41.02 9.71
C ALA A 11 1.30 -39.76 9.89
N VAL A 12 -0.03 -39.91 9.90
CA VAL A 12 -1.00 -38.80 9.95
C VAL A 12 -1.32 -38.41 11.40
N LEU A 13 -1.08 -39.31 12.36
CA LEU A 13 -1.37 -39.11 13.78
C LEU A 13 -0.89 -37.77 14.36
N PRO A 14 0.31 -37.23 14.03
CA PRO A 14 0.72 -35.92 14.53
C PRO A 14 -0.24 -34.78 14.16
N LEU A 15 -0.68 -34.73 12.89
CA LEU A 15 -1.61 -33.71 12.40
C LEU A 15 -3.01 -33.91 12.99
N ARG A 16 -3.49 -35.16 13.06
CA ARG A 16 -4.79 -35.49 13.67
C ARG A 16 -4.84 -35.12 15.16
N ALA A 17 -3.75 -35.36 15.90
CA ALA A 17 -3.64 -34.97 17.30
C ALA A 17 -3.63 -33.43 17.45
N ALA A 18 -2.93 -32.73 16.57
CA ALA A 18 -2.85 -31.28 16.57
C ALA A 18 -4.18 -30.60 16.24
N ALA A 19 -4.83 -31.02 15.15
CA ALA A 19 -6.13 -30.50 14.74
C ALA A 19 -7.19 -30.67 15.85
N ALA A 20 -7.26 -31.86 16.44
CA ALA A 20 -8.19 -32.11 17.53
C ALA A 20 -7.88 -31.31 18.80
N ALA A 21 -6.59 -31.14 19.14
CA ALA A 21 -6.19 -30.31 20.27
C ALA A 21 -6.58 -28.83 20.04
N ALA A 22 -6.33 -28.31 18.84
CA ALA A 22 -6.66 -26.93 18.48
C ALA A 22 -8.19 -26.71 18.47
N GLN A 23 -8.96 -27.61 17.86
CA GLN A 23 -10.43 -27.54 17.87
C GLN A 23 -11.02 -27.58 19.29
N ALA A 24 -10.42 -28.36 20.19
CA ALA A 24 -10.84 -28.45 21.58
C ALA A 24 -10.30 -27.31 22.46
N ALA A 25 -9.46 -26.41 21.92
CA ALA A 25 -8.71 -25.41 22.67
C ALA A 25 -7.91 -26.00 23.84
N LEU A 26 -7.28 -27.16 23.61
CA LEU A 26 -6.48 -27.88 24.59
C LEU A 26 -4.99 -27.87 24.18
N PRO A 27 -4.06 -27.74 25.14
CA PRO A 27 -2.64 -27.84 24.84
C PRO A 27 -2.23 -29.28 24.52
N LEU A 28 -1.29 -29.45 23.60
CA LEU A 28 -0.61 -30.73 23.41
C LEU A 28 0.51 -30.90 24.46
N SER A 29 0.50 -32.02 25.17
CA SER A 29 1.55 -32.26 26.17
C SER A 29 2.92 -32.43 25.48
N PRO A 30 4.01 -31.80 25.98
CA PRO A 30 5.33 -31.97 25.39
C PRO A 30 5.80 -33.43 25.33
N HIS A 31 5.34 -34.26 26.26
CA HIS A 31 5.62 -35.70 26.24
C HIS A 31 4.92 -36.40 25.06
N ALA A 32 3.65 -36.08 24.80
CA ALA A 32 2.92 -36.62 23.66
C ALA A 32 3.56 -36.19 22.35
N VAL A 33 3.91 -34.89 22.20
CA VAL A 33 4.60 -34.39 21.00
C VAL A 33 5.93 -35.11 20.78
N ARG A 34 6.78 -35.25 21.82
CA ARG A 34 8.05 -35.98 21.68
C ARG A 34 7.84 -37.43 21.24
N ARG A 35 6.83 -38.11 21.79
CA ARG A 35 6.50 -39.48 21.39
C ARG A 35 6.01 -39.55 19.94
N LEU A 36 5.19 -38.60 19.49
CA LEU A 36 4.75 -38.51 18.11
C LEU A 36 5.94 -38.26 17.17
N ALA A 37 6.86 -37.37 17.55
CA ALA A 37 8.07 -37.07 16.80
C ALA A 37 9.03 -38.27 16.70
N THR A 38 9.16 -39.10 17.74
CA THR A 38 10.09 -40.24 17.68
C THR A 38 9.47 -41.49 17.08
N ALA A 39 8.18 -41.72 17.27
CA ALA A 39 7.54 -42.97 16.89
C ALA A 39 6.84 -42.91 15.52
N CYS A 40 6.29 -41.76 15.10
CA CYS A 40 5.53 -41.71 13.84
C CYS A 40 6.47 -41.71 12.62
N PRO A 41 6.18 -42.53 11.58
CA PRO A 41 6.91 -42.46 10.32
C PRO A 41 6.67 -41.12 9.61
N PRO A 42 7.56 -40.69 8.69
CA PRO A 42 7.33 -39.51 7.88
C PRO A 42 6.12 -39.69 6.96
N LEU A 43 5.44 -38.59 6.61
CA LEU A 43 4.37 -38.61 5.61
C LEU A 43 4.94 -38.99 4.24
N PRO A 44 4.20 -39.78 3.42
CA PRO A 44 4.56 -40.01 2.03
C PRO A 44 4.45 -38.71 1.22
N THR A 45 5.06 -38.67 0.03
CA THR A 45 4.94 -37.56 -0.92
C THR A 45 4.28 -38.06 -2.21
N PRO A 46 3.14 -37.49 -2.63
CA PRO A 46 2.35 -36.46 -1.94
C PRO A 46 1.72 -36.97 -0.63
N TRP A 47 1.35 -36.05 0.26
CA TRP A 47 0.66 -36.38 1.49
C TRP A 47 -0.71 -37.02 1.20
N PRO A 48 -1.21 -37.92 2.07
CA PRO A 48 -2.58 -38.40 1.98
C PRO A 48 -3.59 -37.25 2.19
N ALA A 49 -4.77 -37.36 1.58
CA ALA A 49 -5.83 -36.35 1.70
C ALA A 49 -6.17 -36.02 3.16
N GLU A 50 -6.24 -37.04 4.02
CA GLU A 50 -6.47 -36.88 5.46
C GLU A 50 -5.42 -35.97 6.11
N ALA A 51 -4.13 -36.12 5.78
CA ALA A 51 -3.09 -35.26 6.36
C ALA A 51 -3.27 -33.79 5.95
N ARG A 52 -3.65 -33.53 4.69
CA ARG A 52 -3.96 -32.18 4.22
C ARG A 52 -5.19 -31.61 4.92
N GLU A 53 -6.25 -32.40 5.08
CA GLU A 53 -7.49 -32.00 5.78
C GLU A 53 -7.23 -31.68 7.25
N GLU A 54 -6.41 -32.47 7.94
CA GLU A 54 -6.03 -32.22 9.34
C GLU A 54 -5.14 -30.98 9.47
N LEU A 55 -4.26 -30.70 8.50
CA LEU A 55 -3.51 -29.43 8.46
C LEU A 55 -4.46 -28.23 8.30
N VAL A 56 -5.40 -28.29 7.36
CA VAL A 56 -6.40 -27.22 7.16
C VAL A 56 -7.27 -27.05 8.41
N THR A 57 -7.65 -28.15 9.05
CA THR A 57 -8.45 -28.14 10.28
C THR A 57 -7.68 -27.49 11.44
N LEU A 58 -6.39 -27.81 11.58
CA LEU A 58 -5.51 -27.17 12.55
C LEU A 58 -5.45 -25.66 12.32
N LEU A 59 -5.17 -25.22 11.09
CA LEU A 59 -5.06 -23.78 10.78
C LEU A 59 -6.40 -23.04 10.93
N GLY A 60 -7.51 -23.70 10.59
CA GLY A 60 -8.86 -23.17 10.70
C GLY A 60 -9.39 -23.05 12.13
N ALA A 61 -8.71 -23.63 13.13
CA ALA A 61 -9.12 -23.54 14.53
C ALA A 61 -8.94 -22.13 15.13
N GLY A 62 -8.22 -21.24 14.45
CA GLY A 62 -8.01 -19.87 14.92
C GLY A 62 -7.03 -19.81 16.08
N ARG A 63 -7.28 -18.98 17.10
CA ARG A 63 -6.30 -18.66 18.16
C ARG A 63 -5.68 -19.88 18.86
N PRO A 64 -6.39 -20.98 19.16
CA PRO A 64 -5.79 -22.20 19.72
C PRO A 64 -4.67 -22.84 18.89
N THR A 65 -4.62 -22.57 17.57
CA THR A 65 -3.57 -23.06 16.66
C THR A 65 -2.18 -22.69 17.15
N VAL A 66 -2.04 -21.50 17.72
CA VAL A 66 -0.78 -20.94 18.23
C VAL A 66 -0.09 -21.90 19.22
N ASP A 67 -0.78 -22.28 20.30
CA ASP A 67 -0.17 -23.08 21.37
C ASP A 67 0.15 -24.50 20.88
N VAL A 68 -0.72 -25.04 20.02
CA VAL A 68 -0.54 -26.35 19.40
C VAL A 68 0.66 -26.34 18.45
N TRP A 69 0.78 -25.31 17.61
CA TRP A 69 1.89 -25.15 16.66
C TRP A 69 3.23 -25.01 17.38
N GLU A 70 3.30 -24.18 18.41
CA GLU A 70 4.50 -24.03 19.25
C GLU A 70 4.90 -25.35 19.91
N ALA A 71 3.93 -26.13 20.39
CA ALA A 71 4.20 -27.45 20.96
C ALA A 71 4.80 -28.40 19.91
N LEU A 72 4.23 -28.44 18.68
CA LEU A 72 4.77 -29.23 17.57
C LEU A 72 6.19 -28.79 17.17
N GLU A 73 6.42 -27.47 17.13
CA GLU A 73 7.72 -26.89 16.78
C GLU A 73 8.79 -27.21 17.82
N ALA A 74 8.45 -27.13 19.12
CA ALA A 74 9.34 -27.53 20.20
C ALA A 74 9.72 -29.03 20.12
N GLY A 75 8.85 -29.86 19.55
CA GLY A 75 9.13 -31.28 19.25
C GLY A 75 9.83 -31.54 17.91
N GLY A 76 10.11 -30.51 17.11
CA GLY A 76 10.71 -30.63 15.79
C GLY A 76 9.80 -31.22 14.71
N LEU A 77 8.48 -31.32 14.96
CA LEU A 77 7.53 -31.87 14.00
C LEU A 77 7.25 -30.90 12.85
N VAL A 78 7.20 -29.59 13.10
CA VAL A 78 6.93 -28.59 12.06
C VAL A 78 7.99 -28.63 10.96
N THR A 79 9.28 -28.60 11.29
CA THR A 79 10.37 -28.69 10.31
C THR A 79 10.38 -30.03 9.55
N ARG A 80 9.93 -31.12 10.18
CA ARG A 80 9.79 -32.41 9.49
C ARG A 80 8.67 -32.38 8.44
N LEU A 81 7.55 -31.75 8.77
CA LEU A 81 6.41 -31.60 7.87
C LEU A 81 6.72 -30.58 6.76
N LEU A 82 7.37 -29.47 7.12
CA LEU A 82 7.70 -28.35 6.26
C LEU A 82 9.21 -28.03 6.38
N PRO A 83 10.09 -28.71 5.64
CA PRO A 83 11.54 -28.49 5.70
C PRO A 83 11.97 -27.02 5.53
N ASP A 84 11.33 -26.28 4.61
CA ASP A 84 11.63 -24.86 4.37
C ASP A 84 11.34 -23.95 5.57
N TRP A 85 10.54 -24.41 6.54
CA TRP A 85 10.28 -23.71 7.80
C TRP A 85 11.56 -23.40 8.58
N GLU A 86 12.58 -24.26 8.46
CA GLU A 86 13.87 -24.07 9.13
C GLU A 86 14.50 -22.70 8.84
N ARG A 87 14.27 -22.14 7.64
CA ARG A 87 14.85 -20.85 7.25
C ARG A 87 14.14 -19.63 7.83
N VAL A 88 12.89 -19.80 8.28
CA VAL A 88 12.08 -18.71 8.86
C VAL A 88 11.92 -18.82 10.38
N ARG A 89 12.30 -19.96 10.96
CA ARG A 89 12.30 -20.20 12.41
C ARG A 89 13.11 -19.16 13.17
N CYS A 90 12.46 -18.55 14.17
CA CYS A 90 12.96 -17.46 15.00
C CYS A 90 13.62 -16.31 14.21
N ARG A 91 13.27 -16.13 12.93
CA ARG A 91 13.91 -15.13 12.07
C ARG A 91 13.34 -13.74 12.39
N PRO A 92 14.18 -12.74 12.72
CA PRO A 92 13.70 -11.39 12.92
C PRO A 92 13.11 -10.79 11.63
N GLN A 93 11.99 -10.10 11.76
CA GLN A 93 11.43 -9.29 10.67
C GLN A 93 12.24 -7.99 10.53
N ARG A 94 12.54 -7.58 9.29
CA ARG A 94 13.39 -6.41 9.02
C ARG A 94 12.66 -5.07 9.20
N ASN A 95 11.33 -5.08 9.25
CA ASN A 95 10.52 -3.86 9.31
C ASN A 95 9.99 -3.65 10.74
N ALA A 96 10.12 -2.42 11.24
CA ALA A 96 9.79 -2.04 12.64
C ALA A 96 8.30 -2.21 13.03
N VAL A 97 7.42 -2.45 12.06
CA VAL A 97 5.98 -2.65 12.28
C VAL A 97 5.60 -4.07 12.66
N HIS A 98 6.50 -5.05 12.45
CA HIS A 98 6.19 -6.43 12.76
C HIS A 98 6.38 -6.70 14.25
N THR A 99 5.33 -7.23 14.87
CA THR A 99 5.34 -7.62 16.29
C THR A 99 6.07 -8.95 16.53
N TRP A 100 6.14 -9.80 15.50
CA TRP A 100 6.57 -11.20 15.62
C TRP A 100 7.78 -11.53 14.75
N THR A 101 8.49 -12.62 15.10
CA THR A 101 9.42 -13.29 14.17
C THR A 101 8.66 -13.85 12.96
N VAL A 102 9.35 -14.15 11.86
CA VAL A 102 8.71 -14.58 10.60
C VAL A 102 7.84 -15.81 10.80
N ASP A 103 8.38 -16.87 11.41
CA ASP A 103 7.64 -18.09 11.78
C ASP A 103 6.35 -17.82 12.57
N ARG A 104 6.44 -17.03 13.64
CA ARG A 104 5.28 -16.68 14.47
C ARG A 104 4.28 -15.84 13.69
N HIS A 105 4.76 -14.91 12.89
CA HIS A 105 3.92 -14.09 12.02
C HIS A 105 3.11 -14.96 11.04
N LEU A 106 3.70 -15.96 10.39
CA LEU A 106 2.99 -16.88 9.49
C LEU A 106 1.82 -17.59 10.18
N VAL A 107 2.02 -18.03 11.43
CA VAL A 107 0.96 -18.66 12.24
C VAL A 107 -0.13 -17.64 12.61
N GLU A 108 0.24 -16.45 13.08
CA GLU A 108 -0.74 -15.38 13.40
C GLU A 108 -1.53 -14.95 12.16
N THR A 109 -0.90 -14.89 10.97
CA THR A 109 -1.57 -14.62 9.69
C THR A 109 -2.58 -15.73 9.37
N ALA A 110 -2.25 -17.00 9.59
CA ALA A 110 -3.21 -18.10 9.44
C ALA A 110 -4.38 -17.99 10.44
N VAL A 111 -4.12 -17.58 11.69
CA VAL A 111 -5.16 -17.31 12.69
C VAL A 111 -6.11 -16.19 12.24
N ARG A 112 -5.59 -15.09 11.68
CA ARG A 112 -6.41 -14.01 11.11
C ARG A 112 -7.20 -14.50 9.90
N ALA A 113 -6.57 -15.27 9.02
CA ALA A 113 -7.20 -15.83 7.83
C ALA A 113 -8.36 -16.80 8.17
N ALA A 114 -8.28 -17.53 9.28
CA ALA A 114 -9.36 -18.42 9.75
C ALA A 114 -10.69 -17.68 9.94
N ALA A 115 -10.66 -16.43 10.40
CA ALA A 115 -11.85 -15.59 10.56
C ALA A 115 -12.46 -15.13 9.22
N LEU A 116 -11.67 -15.17 8.14
CA LEU A 116 -12.03 -14.69 6.80
C LEU A 116 -12.46 -15.83 5.86
N THR A 117 -12.44 -17.07 6.30
CA THR A 117 -12.78 -18.27 5.50
C THR A 117 -14.15 -18.21 4.82
N ARG A 118 -15.12 -17.47 5.38
CA ARG A 118 -16.46 -17.27 4.80
C ARG A 118 -16.50 -16.26 3.64
N ARG A 119 -15.43 -15.52 3.40
CA ARG A 119 -15.33 -14.51 2.31
C ARG A 119 -14.75 -15.07 1.02
N VAL A 120 -14.30 -16.33 1.03
CA VAL A 120 -13.61 -16.97 -0.09
C VAL A 120 -14.28 -18.28 -0.44
N SER A 121 -14.26 -18.63 -1.72
CA SER A 121 -14.75 -19.93 -2.21
C SER A 121 -13.85 -21.12 -1.82
N ARG A 122 -12.56 -20.87 -1.56
CA ARG A 122 -11.54 -21.88 -1.23
C ARG A 122 -10.84 -21.60 0.11
N PRO A 123 -11.51 -21.84 1.25
CA PRO A 123 -10.95 -21.54 2.57
C PRO A 123 -9.69 -22.36 2.89
N ASP A 124 -9.57 -23.55 2.32
CA ASP A 124 -8.38 -24.40 2.40
C ASP A 124 -7.15 -23.72 1.78
N LEU A 125 -7.29 -23.14 0.58
CA LEU A 125 -6.20 -22.42 -0.09
C LEU A 125 -5.84 -21.13 0.64
N LEU A 126 -6.82 -20.42 1.21
CA LEU A 126 -6.56 -19.21 2.01
C LEU A 126 -5.69 -19.53 3.24
N LEU A 127 -6.05 -20.57 4.01
CA LEU A 127 -5.31 -20.96 5.21
C LEU A 127 -3.89 -21.42 4.89
N VAL A 128 -3.72 -22.20 3.81
CA VAL A 128 -2.40 -22.65 3.37
C VAL A 128 -1.58 -21.48 2.81
N ALA A 129 -2.17 -20.59 2.00
CA ALA A 129 -1.48 -19.40 1.52
C ALA A 129 -1.01 -18.52 2.69
N ALA A 130 -1.85 -18.30 3.70
CA ALA A 130 -1.51 -17.53 4.90
C ALA A 130 -0.28 -18.08 5.62
N LEU A 131 -0.20 -19.40 5.81
CA LEU A 131 0.94 -20.06 6.44
C LEU A 131 2.22 -19.98 5.60
N LEU A 132 2.11 -19.93 4.26
CA LEU A 132 3.26 -20.07 3.36
C LEU A 132 3.72 -18.76 2.69
N HIS A 133 2.93 -17.68 2.75
CA HIS A 133 3.12 -16.48 1.93
C HIS A 133 4.52 -15.85 2.03
N ASP A 134 5.15 -15.99 3.19
CA ASP A 134 6.39 -15.33 3.54
C ASP A 134 7.59 -16.27 3.70
N LEU A 135 7.44 -17.56 3.33
CA LEU A 135 8.54 -18.53 3.39
C LEU A 135 9.76 -18.13 2.56
N GLY A 136 9.56 -17.31 1.52
CA GLY A 136 10.63 -16.75 0.71
C GLY A 136 11.58 -15.81 1.48
N LYS A 137 11.20 -15.26 2.64
CA LYS A 137 12.08 -14.39 3.46
C LYS A 137 13.35 -15.09 3.97
N GLY A 138 13.34 -16.42 3.98
CA GLY A 138 14.49 -17.26 4.30
C GLY A 138 15.59 -17.27 3.23
N TRP A 139 15.31 -16.76 2.03
CA TRP A 139 16.16 -16.86 0.85
C TRP A 139 16.66 -15.48 0.36
N PRO A 140 17.78 -15.43 -0.39
CA PRO A 140 18.24 -14.19 -0.99
C PRO A 140 17.33 -13.75 -2.15
N GLY A 141 17.25 -12.44 -2.39
CA GLY A 141 16.45 -11.86 -3.47
C GLY A 141 15.07 -11.38 -3.02
N ASP A 142 14.16 -11.29 -3.98
CA ASP A 142 12.75 -10.93 -3.76
C ASP A 142 12.02 -12.12 -3.13
N HIS A 143 11.49 -11.93 -1.92
CA HIS A 143 10.87 -12.98 -1.15
C HIS A 143 9.56 -13.48 -1.76
N SER A 144 8.84 -12.66 -2.52
CA SER A 144 7.63 -13.09 -3.22
C SER A 144 7.98 -13.95 -4.44
N VAL A 145 9.08 -13.65 -5.16
CA VAL A 145 9.60 -14.52 -6.24
C VAL A 145 10.06 -15.87 -5.67
N ALA A 146 10.90 -15.84 -4.63
CA ALA A 146 11.39 -17.06 -4.00
C ALA A 146 10.23 -17.87 -3.37
N GLY A 147 9.27 -17.17 -2.75
CA GLY A 147 8.07 -17.75 -2.15
C GLY A 147 7.21 -18.52 -3.17
N GLU A 148 7.06 -17.99 -4.39
CA GLU A 148 6.34 -18.70 -5.47
C GLU A 148 6.95 -20.08 -5.75
N ILE A 149 8.28 -20.14 -5.92
CA ILE A 149 8.99 -21.38 -6.22
C ILE A 149 8.81 -22.39 -5.08
N ILE A 150 9.00 -21.94 -3.83
CA ILE A 150 8.87 -22.78 -2.64
C ILE A 150 7.44 -23.30 -2.51
N VAL A 151 6.44 -22.46 -2.71
CA VAL A 151 5.03 -22.84 -2.59
C VAL A 151 4.64 -23.88 -3.62
N ARG A 152 5.17 -23.82 -4.84
CA ARG A 152 4.91 -24.86 -5.86
C ARG A 152 5.33 -26.25 -5.35
N ASP A 153 6.53 -26.35 -4.80
CA ASP A 153 7.07 -27.60 -4.28
C ASP A 153 6.32 -28.05 -3.00
N VAL A 154 6.09 -27.13 -2.08
CA VAL A 154 5.42 -27.42 -0.80
C VAL A 154 3.96 -27.81 -1.00
N ALA A 155 3.21 -27.10 -1.84
CA ALA A 155 1.80 -27.40 -2.12
C ALA A 155 1.63 -28.74 -2.84
N ALA A 156 2.50 -29.04 -3.82
CA ALA A 156 2.52 -30.36 -4.47
C ALA A 156 2.85 -31.48 -3.46
N ARG A 157 3.79 -31.25 -2.53
CA ARG A 157 4.10 -32.20 -1.46
C ARG A 157 2.92 -32.42 -0.50
N ILE A 158 2.20 -31.36 -0.13
CA ILE A 158 0.96 -31.43 0.68
C ILE A 158 -0.18 -32.16 -0.07
N GLY A 159 -0.04 -32.35 -1.38
CA GLY A 159 -0.98 -33.12 -2.20
C GLY A 159 -2.11 -32.28 -2.79
N PHE A 160 -1.89 -30.97 -3.01
CA PHE A 160 -2.76 -30.17 -3.86
C PHE A 160 -2.58 -30.55 -5.33
N ASP A 161 -3.66 -30.42 -6.13
CA ASP A 161 -3.59 -30.65 -7.56
C ASP A 161 -2.87 -29.50 -8.29
N ALA A 162 -2.59 -29.69 -9.58
CA ALA A 162 -1.83 -28.71 -10.36
C ALA A 162 -2.51 -27.33 -10.48
N ALA A 163 -3.85 -27.29 -10.46
CA ALA A 163 -4.60 -26.03 -10.53
C ALA A 163 -4.49 -25.27 -9.20
N ASP A 164 -4.70 -25.95 -8.09
CA ASP A 164 -4.57 -25.40 -6.75
C ASP A 164 -3.14 -24.94 -6.44
N VAL A 165 -2.14 -25.72 -6.88
CA VAL A 165 -0.72 -25.33 -6.79
C VAL A 165 -0.46 -24.04 -7.58
N ALA A 166 -1.04 -23.90 -8.76
CA ALA A 166 -0.90 -22.67 -9.56
C ALA A 166 -1.57 -21.47 -8.89
N THR A 167 -2.76 -21.64 -8.30
CA THR A 167 -3.45 -20.58 -7.55
C THR A 167 -2.65 -20.17 -6.31
N LEU A 168 -2.18 -21.12 -5.50
CA LEU A 168 -1.34 -20.84 -4.33
C LEU A 168 -0.06 -20.10 -4.73
N ALA A 169 0.60 -20.54 -5.79
CA ALA A 169 1.79 -19.87 -6.33
C ALA A 169 1.50 -18.43 -6.73
N THR A 170 0.39 -18.17 -7.44
CA THR A 170 -0.04 -16.81 -7.81
C THR A 170 -0.34 -15.95 -6.58
N VAL A 171 -1.12 -16.45 -5.62
CA VAL A 171 -1.46 -15.71 -4.39
C VAL A 171 -0.20 -15.36 -3.60
N VAL A 172 0.73 -16.29 -3.43
CA VAL A 172 2.00 -16.04 -2.72
C VAL A 172 2.93 -15.12 -3.52
N ARG A 173 3.00 -15.27 -4.84
CA ARG A 173 3.79 -14.37 -5.71
C ARG A 173 3.35 -12.92 -5.58
N HIS A 174 2.05 -12.69 -5.40
CA HIS A 174 1.42 -11.39 -5.42
C HIS A 174 0.87 -10.94 -4.06
N HIS A 175 1.28 -11.54 -2.93
CA HIS A 175 0.68 -11.25 -1.61
C HIS A 175 0.76 -9.76 -1.19
N LEU A 176 1.73 -9.01 -1.71
CA LEU A 176 1.87 -7.56 -1.48
C LEU A 176 1.12 -6.69 -2.52
N LEU A 177 0.65 -7.27 -3.62
CA LEU A 177 0.16 -6.55 -4.80
C LEU A 177 -0.98 -5.60 -4.45
N LEU A 178 -2.01 -6.07 -3.74
CA LEU A 178 -3.18 -5.25 -3.44
C LEU A 178 -2.84 -4.08 -2.52
N VAL A 179 -2.13 -4.32 -1.42
CA VAL A 179 -1.77 -3.25 -0.48
C VAL A 179 -0.81 -2.24 -1.10
N GLU A 180 0.17 -2.69 -1.89
CA GLU A 180 1.11 -1.78 -2.57
C GLU A 180 0.42 -0.98 -3.67
N THR A 181 -0.45 -1.61 -4.46
CA THR A 181 -1.17 -0.91 -5.53
C THR A 181 -2.16 0.09 -4.93
N ALA A 182 -2.96 -0.33 -3.96
CA ALA A 182 -3.96 0.52 -3.31
C ALA A 182 -3.36 1.78 -2.65
N THR A 183 -2.14 1.68 -2.13
CA THR A 183 -1.50 2.79 -1.40
C THR A 183 -0.54 3.62 -2.25
N ARG A 184 -0.06 3.11 -3.39
CA ARG A 184 0.99 3.76 -4.19
C ARG A 184 0.57 4.10 -5.61
N ARG A 185 -0.61 3.67 -6.06
CA ARG A 185 -1.08 3.88 -7.43
C ARG A 185 -2.41 4.62 -7.47
N ASP A 186 -2.69 5.17 -8.63
CA ASP A 186 -3.97 5.77 -8.94
C ASP A 186 -4.98 4.65 -9.27
N LEU A 187 -6.05 4.57 -8.48
CA LEU A 187 -7.11 3.56 -8.61
C LEU A 187 -8.12 3.91 -9.71
N ASP A 188 -8.14 5.17 -10.15
CA ASP A 188 -8.97 5.62 -11.26
C ASP A 188 -8.28 5.40 -12.61
N ASP A 189 -6.97 5.11 -12.64
CA ASP A 189 -6.29 4.71 -13.87
C ASP A 189 -6.67 3.27 -14.28
N PRO A 190 -7.31 3.06 -15.45
CA PRO A 190 -7.66 1.72 -15.91
C PRO A 190 -6.45 0.81 -16.17
N ALA A 191 -5.25 1.37 -16.38
CA ALA A 191 -4.02 0.58 -16.47
C ALA A 191 -3.67 -0.08 -15.13
N THR A 192 -3.87 0.62 -14.01
CA THR A 192 -3.66 0.07 -12.65
C THR A 192 -4.57 -1.14 -12.42
N VAL A 193 -5.88 -0.98 -12.66
CA VAL A 193 -6.87 -2.04 -12.46
C VAL A 193 -6.58 -3.25 -13.36
N ARG A 194 -6.27 -3.02 -14.64
CA ARG A 194 -5.91 -4.09 -15.58
C ARG A 194 -4.64 -4.84 -15.16
N GLY A 195 -3.61 -4.13 -14.71
CA GLY A 195 -2.37 -4.76 -14.25
C GLY A 195 -2.61 -5.73 -13.08
N VAL A 196 -3.53 -5.40 -12.17
CA VAL A 196 -3.92 -6.31 -11.08
C VAL A 196 -4.78 -7.46 -11.62
N ALA A 197 -5.74 -7.19 -12.50
CA ALA A 197 -6.59 -8.21 -13.12
C ALA A 197 -5.75 -9.26 -13.89
N ASP A 198 -4.76 -8.82 -14.66
CA ASP A 198 -3.86 -9.70 -15.42
C ASP A 198 -3.02 -10.59 -14.49
N ALA A 199 -2.62 -10.07 -13.33
CA ALA A 199 -1.83 -10.81 -12.34
C ALA A 199 -2.65 -11.89 -11.61
N VAL A 200 -3.88 -11.56 -11.19
CA VAL A 200 -4.75 -12.50 -10.43
C VAL A 200 -5.52 -13.46 -11.35
N ARG A 201 -5.76 -13.07 -12.61
CA ARG A 201 -6.42 -13.83 -13.70
C ARG A 201 -7.91 -14.13 -13.50
N ASP A 202 -8.37 -14.40 -12.29
CA ASP A 202 -9.76 -14.73 -11.99
C ASP A 202 -10.24 -14.19 -10.63
N VAL A 203 -11.56 -14.14 -10.46
CA VAL A 203 -12.21 -13.57 -9.27
C VAL A 203 -11.91 -14.40 -8.01
N ALA A 204 -11.83 -15.73 -8.12
CA ALA A 204 -11.55 -16.60 -6.98
C ALA A 204 -10.14 -16.34 -6.41
N THR A 205 -9.14 -16.15 -7.28
CA THR A 205 -7.78 -15.80 -6.90
C THR A 205 -7.71 -14.40 -6.29
N LEU A 206 -8.48 -13.44 -6.82
CA LEU A 206 -8.61 -12.11 -6.23
C LEU A 206 -9.21 -12.14 -4.82
N GLU A 207 -10.27 -12.93 -4.60
CA GLU A 207 -10.89 -13.12 -3.28
C GLU A 207 -9.88 -13.66 -2.26
N LEU A 208 -9.10 -14.68 -2.64
CA LEU A 208 -8.04 -15.25 -1.81
C LEU A 208 -6.96 -14.21 -1.49
N LEU A 209 -6.50 -13.48 -2.50
CA LEU A 209 -5.47 -12.47 -2.33
C LEU A 209 -5.94 -11.31 -1.44
N HIS A 210 -7.19 -10.86 -1.61
CA HIS A 210 -7.79 -9.83 -0.76
C HIS A 210 -7.88 -10.27 0.70
N ALA A 211 -8.39 -11.47 0.96
CA ALA A 211 -8.46 -12.01 2.31
C ALA A 211 -7.07 -12.21 2.94
N LEU A 212 -6.08 -12.67 2.15
CA LEU A 212 -4.70 -12.82 2.61
C LEU A 212 -4.06 -11.47 2.96
N THR A 213 -4.23 -10.44 2.12
CA THR A 213 -3.71 -9.09 2.37
C THR A 213 -4.25 -8.52 3.69
N GLU A 214 -5.54 -8.69 3.97
CA GLU A 214 -6.14 -8.25 5.23
C GLU A 214 -5.62 -9.06 6.44
N ALA A 215 -5.54 -10.39 6.31
CA ALA A 215 -5.02 -11.25 7.36
C ALA A 215 -3.57 -10.94 7.73
N ASP A 216 -2.71 -10.73 6.73
CA ASP A 216 -1.30 -10.38 6.89
C ASP A 216 -1.12 -9.03 7.60
N ALA A 217 -1.87 -8.01 7.15
CA ALA A 217 -1.81 -6.69 7.77
C ALA A 217 -2.28 -6.72 9.24
N LEU A 218 -3.36 -7.44 9.55
CA LEU A 218 -3.87 -7.63 10.92
C LEU A 218 -2.92 -8.43 11.82
N ALA A 219 -2.09 -9.32 11.24
CA ALA A 219 -1.09 -10.09 11.96
C ALA A 219 0.23 -9.31 12.16
N THR A 220 0.52 -8.36 11.29
CA THR A 220 1.69 -7.47 11.43
C THR A 220 1.56 -6.57 12.66
N GLY A 221 0.40 -5.95 12.86
CA GLY A 221 0.06 -5.13 14.04
C GLY A 221 -1.00 -4.05 13.73
N PRO A 222 -1.58 -3.39 14.76
CA PRO A 222 -2.66 -2.42 14.58
C PRO A 222 -2.27 -1.24 13.68
N ALA A 223 -1.01 -0.79 13.73
CA ALA A 223 -0.50 0.28 12.86
C ALA A 223 -0.42 -0.11 11.37
N ALA A 224 -0.50 -1.39 11.02
CA ALA A 224 -0.39 -1.89 9.66
C ALA A 224 -1.73 -1.90 8.90
N TRP A 225 -2.87 -1.93 9.60
CA TRP A 225 -4.19 -2.03 8.96
C TRP A 225 -5.18 -0.99 9.52
N SER A 226 -5.31 0.16 8.85
CA SER A 226 -6.30 1.18 9.19
C SER A 226 -7.57 1.06 8.35
N THR A 227 -8.67 1.63 8.82
CA THR A 227 -9.96 1.70 8.10
C THR A 227 -9.80 2.30 6.70
N TRP A 228 -8.93 3.30 6.55
CA TRP A 228 -8.58 3.87 5.25
C TRP A 228 -7.88 2.87 4.32
N ARG A 229 -6.83 2.17 4.78
CA ARG A 229 -6.15 1.16 3.96
C ARG A 229 -7.12 0.05 3.56
N ALA A 230 -7.98 -0.38 4.49
CA ALA A 230 -9.02 -1.35 4.21
C ALA A 230 -9.97 -0.85 3.10
N SER A 231 -10.40 0.42 3.16
CA SER A 231 -11.26 1.00 2.12
C SER A 231 -10.61 1.08 0.74
N LEU A 232 -9.31 1.40 0.67
CA LEU A 232 -8.59 1.45 -0.60
C LEU A 232 -8.37 0.07 -1.21
N VAL A 233 -8.02 -0.92 -0.38
CA VAL A 233 -7.86 -2.31 -0.84
C VAL A 233 -9.20 -2.88 -1.29
N ALA A 234 -10.29 -2.58 -0.57
CA ALA A 234 -11.63 -3.00 -0.95
C ALA A 234 -12.11 -2.34 -2.25
N ASP A 235 -11.87 -1.03 -2.44
CA ASP A 235 -12.20 -0.33 -3.69
C ASP A 235 -11.43 -0.91 -4.88
N LEU A 236 -10.11 -1.11 -4.73
CA LEU A 236 -9.30 -1.76 -5.75
C LEU A 236 -9.83 -3.17 -6.07
N ALA A 237 -10.11 -3.99 -5.06
CA ALA A 237 -10.64 -5.34 -5.27
C ALA A 237 -12.00 -5.32 -5.99
N ALA A 238 -12.89 -4.39 -5.67
CA ALA A 238 -14.18 -4.24 -6.35
C ALA A 238 -14.01 -3.87 -7.83
N ARG A 239 -13.13 -2.90 -8.13
CA ARG A 239 -12.83 -2.48 -9.51
C ARG A 239 -12.22 -3.61 -10.34
N VAL A 240 -11.29 -4.37 -9.76
CA VAL A 240 -10.66 -5.53 -10.41
C VAL A 240 -11.68 -6.65 -10.64
N ALA A 241 -12.54 -6.94 -9.67
CA ALA A 241 -13.61 -7.92 -9.81
C ALA A 241 -14.58 -7.54 -10.94
N GLY A 242 -14.93 -6.25 -11.06
CA GLY A 242 -15.69 -5.73 -12.18
C GLY A 242 -15.00 -5.97 -13.53
N ALA A 243 -13.72 -5.61 -13.64
CA ALA A 243 -12.93 -5.81 -14.86
C ALA A 243 -12.83 -7.29 -15.25
N LEU A 244 -12.61 -8.20 -14.30
CA LEU A 244 -12.55 -9.65 -14.53
C LEU A 244 -13.90 -10.23 -14.96
N SER A 245 -15.01 -9.62 -14.53
CA SER A 245 -16.36 -10.01 -14.93
C SER A 245 -16.78 -9.45 -16.29
N GLY A 246 -15.88 -8.75 -16.99
CA GLY A 246 -16.16 -8.11 -18.26
C GLY A 246 -16.96 -6.81 -18.14
N ALA A 247 -17.12 -6.26 -16.93
CA ALA A 247 -17.61 -4.89 -16.79
C ALA A 247 -16.50 -3.97 -17.32
N GLU A 248 -16.78 -3.28 -18.42
CA GLU A 248 -15.86 -2.28 -18.92
C GLU A 248 -15.77 -1.18 -17.86
N PRO A 249 -14.57 -0.90 -17.30
CA PRO A 249 -14.44 0.23 -16.40
C PRO A 249 -14.93 1.46 -17.16
N PRO A 250 -15.74 2.33 -16.53
CA PRO A 250 -16.16 3.56 -17.20
C PRO A 250 -14.91 4.22 -17.76
N ALA A 251 -14.97 4.63 -19.02
CA ALA A 251 -13.88 5.40 -19.61
C ALA A 251 -13.56 6.54 -18.63
N PRO A 252 -12.29 6.87 -18.39
CA PRO A 252 -11.94 8.05 -17.63
C PRO A 252 -12.38 9.26 -18.45
N GLU A 253 -13.67 9.59 -18.44
CA GLU A 253 -14.08 10.97 -18.54
C GLU A 253 -13.30 11.67 -17.43
N ALA A 254 -12.59 12.75 -17.78
CA ALA A 254 -11.98 13.60 -16.79
C ALA A 254 -13.07 13.95 -15.80
N ALA A 255 -13.09 13.27 -14.64
CA ALA A 255 -14.26 13.30 -13.78
C ALA A 255 -14.53 14.77 -13.49
N ALA A 256 -15.72 15.24 -13.88
CA ALA A 256 -16.04 16.65 -13.79
C ALA A 256 -15.73 17.12 -12.37
N LEU A 257 -15.19 18.34 -12.24
CA LEU A 257 -14.97 18.91 -10.92
C LEU A 257 -16.28 18.85 -10.14
N THR A 258 -16.20 18.46 -8.88
CA THR A 258 -17.38 18.53 -8.01
C THR A 258 -17.85 19.98 -7.89
N ALA A 259 -19.14 20.19 -7.62
CA ALA A 259 -19.69 21.53 -7.43
C ALA A 259 -18.98 22.33 -6.31
N GLU A 260 -18.28 21.67 -5.39
CA GLU A 260 -17.43 22.33 -4.40
C GLU A 260 -16.09 22.78 -5.00
N GLN A 261 -15.42 21.89 -5.75
CA GLN A 261 -14.18 22.20 -6.43
C GLN A 261 -14.35 23.34 -7.45
N GLU A 262 -15.45 23.35 -8.20
CA GLU A 262 -15.79 24.45 -9.11
C GLU A 262 -15.98 25.78 -8.37
N ARG A 263 -16.67 25.76 -7.22
CA ARG A 263 -16.87 26.95 -6.38
C ARG A 263 -15.54 27.52 -5.88
N LEU A 264 -14.68 26.67 -5.34
CA LEU A 264 -13.34 27.07 -4.89
C LEU A 264 -12.50 27.61 -6.04
N ALA A 265 -12.59 26.99 -7.23
CA ALA A 265 -11.85 27.45 -8.41
C ALA A 265 -12.25 28.86 -8.84
N VAL A 266 -13.56 29.14 -8.89
CA VAL A 266 -14.09 30.47 -9.23
C VAL A 266 -13.68 31.51 -8.17
N GLU A 267 -13.68 31.14 -6.89
CA GLU A 267 -13.25 32.05 -5.81
C GLU A 267 -11.75 32.37 -5.88
N ALA A 268 -10.90 31.35 -6.07
CA ALA A 268 -9.46 31.51 -6.22
C ALA A 268 -9.10 32.40 -7.42
N TYR A 269 -9.81 32.21 -8.53
CA TYR A 269 -9.68 33.08 -9.70
C TYR A 269 -10.05 34.54 -9.41
N ARG A 270 -11.21 34.78 -8.79
CA ARG A 270 -11.70 36.14 -8.51
C ARG A 270 -10.81 36.91 -7.52
N THR A 271 -10.27 36.20 -6.54
CA THR A 271 -9.45 36.80 -5.48
C THR A 271 -7.97 36.86 -5.85
N ALA A 272 -7.53 36.07 -6.83
CA ALA A 272 -6.13 35.78 -7.12
C ALA A 272 -5.34 35.27 -5.89
N GLU A 273 -6.04 34.68 -4.92
CA GLU A 273 -5.47 34.12 -3.70
C GLU A 273 -5.82 32.63 -3.57
N PRO A 274 -5.00 31.82 -2.87
CA PRO A 274 -5.37 30.46 -2.51
C PRO A 274 -6.67 30.43 -1.69
N VAL A 275 -7.56 29.53 -2.07
CA VAL A 275 -8.76 29.18 -1.30
C VAL A 275 -8.66 27.72 -0.90
N LEU A 276 -9.05 27.38 0.33
CA LEU A 276 -8.98 26.00 0.79
C LEU A 276 -10.16 25.61 1.68
N ASN A 277 -10.48 24.32 1.68
CA ASN A 277 -11.47 23.71 2.56
C ASN A 277 -10.87 22.45 3.21
N LEU A 278 -11.15 22.24 4.49
CA LEU A 278 -10.69 21.10 5.28
C LEU A 278 -11.89 20.30 5.78
N ARG A 279 -11.92 19.01 5.47
CA ARG A 279 -12.95 18.09 5.96
C ARG A 279 -12.30 16.97 6.76
N THR A 280 -12.73 16.83 8.01
CA THR A 280 -12.40 15.66 8.83
C THR A 280 -13.18 14.46 8.32
N ARG A 281 -12.48 13.35 8.06
CA ARG A 281 -13.10 12.05 7.87
C ARG A 281 -12.91 11.28 9.18
N ASN A 282 -14.00 10.89 9.83
CA ASN A 282 -13.91 10.08 11.04
C ASN A 282 -13.31 8.72 10.66
N GLU A 283 -12.10 8.47 11.12
CA GLU A 283 -11.47 7.14 11.10
C GLU A 283 -11.96 6.40 12.35
N GLU A 284 -13.12 5.74 12.28
CA GLU A 284 -13.51 4.77 13.30
C GLU A 284 -12.67 3.50 13.07
N GLU A 285 -11.73 3.21 13.96
CA GLU A 285 -10.99 1.94 13.96
C GLU A 285 -11.91 0.82 14.47
N PRO A 286 -11.98 -0.34 13.78
CA PRO A 286 -12.66 -1.50 14.32
C PRO A 286 -11.73 -2.22 15.31
N GLY A 287 -11.86 -1.93 16.61
CA GLY A 287 -11.18 -2.70 17.65
C GLY A 287 -11.36 -2.18 19.09
N ASP A 288 -12.02 -2.98 19.94
CA ASP A 288 -12.05 -2.86 21.41
C ASP A 288 -10.67 -3.19 22.03
N THR A 289 -9.66 -2.36 21.77
CA THR A 289 -8.43 -2.38 22.56
C THR A 289 -8.26 -1.05 23.27
N ALA A 290 -8.44 -1.09 24.59
CA ALA A 290 -8.21 0.01 25.53
C ALA A 290 -6.71 0.35 25.63
N ASP A 291 -6.15 0.92 24.56
CA ASP A 291 -4.86 1.59 24.59
C ASP A 291 -5.04 2.99 23.97
N ASP A 292 -4.72 4.02 24.76
CA ASP A 292 -4.98 5.46 24.54
C ASP A 292 -4.15 6.09 23.38
N ALA A 293 -3.95 5.37 22.29
CA ALA A 293 -3.37 5.90 21.07
C ALA A 293 -4.49 6.45 20.18
N GLN A 294 -4.82 7.74 20.36
CA GLN A 294 -5.76 8.46 19.50
C GLN A 294 -5.41 8.22 18.02
N ALA A 295 -6.26 7.48 17.29
CA ALA A 295 -6.07 7.22 15.88
C ALA A 295 -5.93 8.55 15.12
N PRO A 296 -5.01 8.65 14.14
CA PRO A 296 -4.82 9.89 13.39
C PRO A 296 -6.10 10.25 12.64
N VAL A 297 -6.52 11.52 12.74
CA VAL A 297 -7.69 11.99 11.98
C VAL A 297 -7.30 12.12 10.51
N GLY A 298 -7.95 11.35 9.65
CA GLY A 298 -7.88 11.50 8.20
C GLY A 298 -8.54 12.81 7.76
N VAL A 299 -7.87 13.56 6.89
CA VAL A 299 -8.33 14.86 6.42
C VAL A 299 -8.26 14.94 4.92
N GLU A 300 -9.36 15.41 4.34
CA GLU A 300 -9.43 15.87 2.97
C GLU A 300 -9.21 17.38 2.95
N LEU A 301 -8.19 17.82 2.22
CA LEU A 301 -7.84 19.20 2.00
C LEU A 301 -8.03 19.52 0.51
N LEU A 302 -9.04 20.32 0.22
CA LEU A 302 -9.24 20.88 -1.11
C LEU A 302 -8.57 22.25 -1.17
N VAL A 303 -7.76 22.50 -2.20
CA VAL A 303 -7.08 23.78 -2.45
C VAL A 303 -7.37 24.20 -3.87
N ALA A 304 -7.75 25.45 -4.08
CA ALA A 304 -7.78 26.06 -5.40
C ALA A 304 -6.83 27.25 -5.41
N VAL A 305 -5.98 27.32 -6.44
CA VAL A 305 -5.01 28.41 -6.64
C VAL A 305 -4.94 28.79 -8.11
N PRO A 306 -4.66 30.07 -8.44
CA PRO A 306 -4.27 30.42 -9.81
C PRO A 306 -3.15 29.50 -10.30
N ASP A 307 -3.25 29.02 -11.53
CA ASP A 307 -2.26 28.11 -12.09
C ASP A 307 -0.92 28.84 -12.26
N GLN A 308 0.08 28.42 -11.50
CA GLN A 308 1.40 29.05 -11.45
C GLN A 308 2.48 28.02 -11.02
N PRO A 309 3.76 28.25 -11.38
CA PRO A 309 4.85 27.41 -10.90
C PRO A 309 4.98 27.46 -9.37
N GLY A 310 5.50 26.39 -8.75
CA GLY A 310 5.80 26.38 -7.32
C GLY A 310 4.65 25.89 -6.43
N VAL A 311 3.47 25.59 -6.97
CA VAL A 311 2.30 25.23 -6.15
C VAL A 311 2.51 23.90 -5.40
N LEU A 312 2.92 22.84 -6.10
CA LEU A 312 3.19 21.54 -5.48
C LEU A 312 4.20 21.66 -4.32
N PRO A 313 5.41 22.23 -4.50
CA PRO A 313 6.35 22.36 -3.40
C PRO A 313 5.86 23.30 -2.30
N ALA A 314 5.12 24.37 -2.62
CA ALA A 314 4.56 25.26 -1.61
C ALA A 314 3.56 24.53 -0.70
N VAL A 315 2.57 23.86 -1.27
CA VAL A 315 1.55 23.11 -0.51
C VAL A 315 2.20 21.98 0.29
N ALA A 316 3.05 21.16 -0.34
CA ALA A 316 3.77 20.08 0.35
C ALA A 316 4.62 20.60 1.52
N GLY A 317 5.28 21.74 1.34
CA GLY A 317 6.10 22.39 2.36
C GLY A 317 5.27 22.89 3.55
N VAL A 318 4.14 23.57 3.28
CA VAL A 318 3.20 24.05 4.31
C VAL A 318 2.62 22.87 5.10
N LEU A 319 2.14 21.83 4.42
CA LEU A 319 1.63 20.62 5.07
C LEU A 319 2.68 19.96 5.96
N ALA A 320 3.91 19.85 5.44
CA ALA A 320 5.03 19.32 6.21
C ALA A 320 5.30 20.17 7.46
N MET A 321 5.33 21.50 7.38
CA MET A 321 5.52 22.38 8.55
C MET A 321 4.44 22.20 9.62
N HIS A 322 3.20 21.96 9.21
CA HIS A 322 2.07 21.70 10.10
C HIS A 322 1.97 20.24 10.57
N ARG A 323 2.99 19.40 10.28
CA ARG A 323 3.04 17.97 10.66
C ARG A 323 1.87 17.15 10.09
N LEU A 324 1.37 17.56 8.93
CA LEU A 324 0.40 16.81 8.17
C LEU A 324 1.16 15.86 7.23
N THR A 325 0.91 14.56 7.40
CA THR A 325 1.51 13.53 6.54
C THR A 325 0.65 13.39 5.30
N VAL A 326 1.25 13.60 4.13
CA VAL A 326 0.57 13.45 2.84
C VAL A 326 0.43 11.97 2.51
N ARG A 327 -0.75 11.58 2.04
CA ARG A 327 -1.06 10.22 1.55
C ARG A 327 -1.29 10.23 0.06
N THR A 328 -2.14 11.12 -0.42
CA THR A 328 -2.40 11.34 -1.84
C THR A 328 -2.54 12.83 -2.12
N ALA A 329 -2.18 13.23 -3.33
CA ALA A 329 -2.42 14.56 -3.86
C ALA A 329 -2.82 14.42 -5.33
N GLU A 330 -4.00 14.91 -5.70
CA GLU A 330 -4.47 14.99 -7.07
C GLU A 330 -4.45 16.45 -7.53
N PHE A 331 -4.18 16.65 -8.82
CA PHE A 331 -3.99 17.96 -9.44
C PHE A 331 -4.81 18.03 -10.71
N ARG A 332 -5.69 19.03 -10.79
CA ARG A 332 -6.56 19.26 -11.94
C ARG A 332 -6.53 20.72 -12.33
N THR A 333 -6.05 21.02 -13.53
CA THR A 333 -6.14 22.36 -14.10
C THR A 333 -7.52 22.52 -14.73
N THR A 334 -8.21 23.62 -14.42
CA THR A 334 -9.48 24.00 -15.02
C THR A 334 -9.40 25.44 -15.53
N GLU A 335 -10.00 25.68 -16.69
CA GLU A 335 -10.18 27.03 -17.22
C GLU A 335 -11.48 27.63 -16.70
N ILE A 336 -11.46 28.89 -16.28
CA ILE A 336 -12.68 29.57 -15.85
C ILE A 336 -13.54 29.95 -17.08
N PRO A 337 -14.82 29.54 -17.11
CA PRO A 337 -15.73 29.85 -18.20
C PRO A 337 -15.80 31.34 -18.52
N GLY A 338 -15.92 31.69 -19.81
CA GLY A 338 -15.93 33.07 -20.30
C GLY A 338 -16.95 33.98 -19.60
N GLU A 339 -18.09 33.43 -19.21
CA GLU A 339 -19.18 34.14 -18.52
C GLU A 339 -18.82 34.57 -17.08
N LEU A 340 -17.83 33.92 -16.48
CA LEU A 340 -17.36 34.16 -15.12
C LEU A 340 -16.05 34.97 -15.08
N ARG A 341 -15.50 35.33 -16.25
CA ARG A 341 -14.28 36.14 -16.39
C ARG A 341 -14.50 37.58 -15.94
N THR A 342 -13.49 38.21 -15.35
CA THR A 342 -13.61 39.60 -14.89
C THR A 342 -13.41 40.57 -16.07
N ALA A 343 -13.83 41.84 -15.90
CA ALA A 343 -13.60 42.88 -16.91
C ALA A 343 -12.10 43.09 -17.25
N ARG A 344 -11.21 42.73 -16.31
CA ARG A 344 -9.75 42.78 -16.50
C ARG A 344 -9.26 41.73 -17.51
N ASP A 345 -9.92 40.58 -17.58
CA ASP A 345 -9.56 39.47 -18.46
C ASP A 345 -10.04 39.72 -19.89
N VAL A 346 -11.22 40.30 -20.06
CA VAL A 346 -11.75 40.72 -21.38
C VAL A 346 -10.86 41.82 -22.00
N ALA A 347 -10.28 42.69 -21.17
CA ALA A 347 -9.32 43.71 -21.61
C ALA A 347 -7.93 43.12 -21.99
N ALA A 348 -7.51 42.03 -21.33
CA ALA A 348 -6.25 41.34 -21.62
C ALA A 348 -6.33 40.47 -22.91
N ASP A 349 -7.48 39.86 -23.19
CA ASP A 349 -7.72 39.11 -24.44
C ASP A 349 -7.76 40.04 -25.66
N THR A 350 -8.33 41.25 -25.52
CA THR A 350 -8.43 42.23 -26.60
C THR A 350 -7.11 42.94 -26.94
N SER A 351 -6.07 42.78 -26.13
CA SER A 351 -4.73 43.33 -26.36
C SER A 351 -3.71 42.29 -26.83
N ARG A 352 -4.11 41.02 -26.99
CA ARG A 352 -3.32 39.98 -27.68
C ARG A 352 -3.69 39.97 -29.17
N ASP A 353 -2.96 40.73 -29.98
CA ASP A 353 -2.93 40.53 -31.44
C ASP A 353 -2.38 39.11 -31.72
N VAL A 354 -3.27 38.21 -32.17
CA VAL A 354 -2.92 36.83 -32.51
C VAL A 354 -2.22 36.81 -33.87
N ALA A 355 -0.89 36.61 -33.87
CA ALA A 355 -0.20 36.06 -35.04
C ALA A 355 -0.60 34.58 -35.19
N PRO A 356 -0.96 34.10 -36.39
CA PRO A 356 -1.40 32.73 -36.57
C PRO A 356 -0.21 31.78 -36.45
N GLY A 357 -0.14 30.99 -35.37
CA GLY A 357 0.84 29.91 -35.24
C GLY A 357 1.46 29.66 -33.87
N GLY A 358 1.06 30.36 -32.81
CA GLY A 358 1.51 30.07 -31.44
C GLY A 358 0.33 29.78 -30.53
N GLU A 359 0.17 28.52 -30.11
CA GLU A 359 -0.71 28.16 -29.00
C GLU A 359 -0.22 28.89 -27.74
N GLY A 360 -0.94 29.96 -27.38
CA GLY A 360 -0.60 30.82 -26.26
C GLY A 360 -0.81 30.08 -24.94
N ALA A 361 0.21 30.12 -24.09
CA ALA A 361 0.16 29.69 -22.69
C ALA A 361 -1.08 30.28 -21.97
N GLY A 362 -1.89 29.41 -21.34
CA GLY A 362 -3.15 29.69 -20.62
C GLY A 362 -3.03 30.57 -19.35
N GLY A 363 -2.14 31.56 -19.35
CA GLY A 363 -1.64 32.20 -18.14
C GLY A 363 -2.50 33.28 -17.47
N ALA A 364 -3.83 33.27 -17.58
CA ALA A 364 -4.67 34.22 -16.81
C ALA A 364 -5.98 33.65 -16.27
N THR A 365 -6.54 32.63 -16.90
CA THR A 365 -7.85 32.06 -16.55
C THR A 365 -7.79 30.64 -16.01
N ALA A 366 -6.61 30.02 -16.03
CA ALA A 366 -6.38 28.70 -15.50
C ALA A 366 -6.28 28.72 -13.96
N VAL A 367 -6.98 27.78 -13.33
CA VAL A 367 -6.94 27.53 -11.89
C VAL A 367 -6.55 26.08 -11.69
N LEU A 368 -5.59 25.86 -10.80
CA LEU A 368 -5.21 24.54 -10.35
C LEU A 368 -6.01 24.18 -9.10
N VAL A 369 -6.81 23.12 -9.21
CA VAL A 369 -7.56 22.52 -8.11
C VAL A 369 -6.80 21.30 -7.63
N LEU A 370 -6.57 21.22 -6.33
CA LEU A 370 -5.83 20.16 -5.67
C LEU A 370 -6.70 19.46 -4.64
N ASP A 371 -6.71 18.13 -4.65
CA ASP A 371 -7.34 17.30 -3.63
C ASP A 371 -6.26 16.50 -2.90
N TRP A 372 -6.03 16.85 -1.64
CA TRP A 372 -5.02 16.25 -0.79
C TRP A 372 -5.67 15.42 0.31
N ARG A 373 -5.26 14.16 0.42
CA ARG A 373 -5.54 13.36 1.62
C ARG A 373 -4.33 13.39 2.53
N VAL A 374 -4.53 13.88 3.74
CA VAL A 374 -3.49 14.03 4.75
C VAL A 374 -3.93 13.42 6.07
N SER A 375 -2.97 13.00 6.90
CA SER A 375 -3.23 12.54 8.26
C SER A 375 -2.45 13.40 9.26
N ALA A 376 -3.11 13.87 10.31
CA ALA A 376 -2.44 14.60 11.39
C ALA A 376 -1.72 13.61 12.31
N ALA A 377 -0.41 13.81 12.51
CA ALA A 377 0.39 12.90 13.34
C ALA A 377 0.04 12.99 14.84
N TYR A 378 -0.36 14.17 15.33
CA TYR A 378 -0.72 14.42 16.73
C TYR A 378 -1.66 15.63 16.83
N GLY A 379 -2.72 15.53 17.62
CA GLY A 379 -3.53 16.67 18.07
C GLY A 379 -4.64 17.12 17.11
N SER A 380 -5.15 18.33 17.36
CA SER A 380 -6.20 18.96 16.57
C SER A 380 -5.68 19.50 15.23
N LEU A 381 -6.54 19.50 14.23
CA LEU A 381 -6.21 20.04 12.92
C LEU A 381 -5.86 21.52 12.99
N PRO A 382 -4.86 21.98 12.21
CA PRO A 382 -4.58 23.40 12.09
C PRO A 382 -5.81 24.14 11.55
N GLN A 383 -6.01 25.36 12.04
CA GLN A 383 -7.09 26.21 11.54
C GLN A 383 -6.89 26.48 10.03
N ALA A 384 -7.96 26.35 9.25
CA ALA A 384 -7.96 26.60 7.80
C ALA A 384 -7.36 27.97 7.45
N SER A 385 -7.68 29.00 8.23
CA SER A 385 -7.16 30.37 8.06
C SER A 385 -5.64 30.45 8.21
N ARG A 386 -5.05 29.67 9.13
CA ARG A 386 -3.60 29.62 9.35
C ARG A 386 -2.89 28.90 8.21
N LEU A 387 -3.42 27.75 7.77
CA LEU A 387 -2.90 27.04 6.60
C LEU A 387 -2.94 27.93 5.35
N ARG A 388 -4.05 28.66 5.15
CA ARG A 388 -4.21 29.59 4.05
C ARG A 388 -3.17 30.70 4.10
N ALA A 389 -2.98 31.33 5.25
CA ALA A 389 -2.00 32.41 5.41
C ALA A 389 -0.56 31.94 5.13
N ASP A 390 -0.19 30.75 5.62
CA ASP A 390 1.12 30.17 5.33
C ASP A 390 1.27 29.79 3.84
N LEU A 391 0.19 29.34 3.18
CA LEU A 391 0.19 29.05 1.75
C LEU A 391 0.32 30.32 0.89
N VAL A 392 -0.36 31.41 1.23
CA VAL A 392 -0.16 32.72 0.58
C VAL A 392 1.32 33.12 0.65
N ARG A 393 1.90 33.06 1.85
CA ARG A 393 3.31 33.41 2.09
C ARG A 393 4.30 32.45 1.43
N ALA A 394 3.91 31.20 1.23
CA ALA A 394 4.71 30.23 0.52
C ALA A 394 4.76 30.54 -0.98
N LEU A 395 3.60 30.88 -1.57
CA LEU A 395 3.47 31.18 -3.00
C LEU A 395 4.09 32.54 -3.37
N ASP A 396 4.05 33.53 -2.48
CA ASP A 396 4.71 34.83 -2.68
C ASP A 396 6.21 34.83 -2.33
N GLY A 397 6.73 33.72 -1.82
CA GLY A 397 8.15 33.54 -1.46
C GLY A 397 8.58 34.19 -0.14
N SER A 398 7.67 34.79 0.64
CA SER A 398 7.97 35.41 1.94
C SER A 398 8.12 34.41 3.10
N LEU A 399 7.81 33.13 2.88
CA LEU A 399 7.99 32.05 3.84
C LEU A 399 9.19 31.17 3.47
N ASP A 400 10.23 31.20 4.31
CA ASP A 400 11.38 30.28 4.19
C ASP A 400 11.03 28.85 4.63
N ILE A 401 10.35 28.13 3.75
CA ILE A 401 9.98 26.72 3.96
C ILE A 401 11.23 25.86 4.18
N ARG A 402 12.30 26.09 3.39
CA ARG A 402 13.52 25.28 3.43
C ARG A 402 14.21 25.39 4.78
N GLY A 403 14.40 26.62 5.29
CA GLY A 403 14.97 26.85 6.62
C GLY A 403 14.13 26.22 7.73
N ARG A 404 12.80 26.41 7.72
CA ARG A 404 11.90 25.85 8.72
C ARG A 404 11.90 24.33 8.76
N LEU A 405 11.95 23.68 7.59
CA LEU A 405 12.03 22.22 7.49
C LEU A 405 13.41 21.70 7.94
N ALA A 406 14.48 22.42 7.64
CA ALA A 406 15.84 22.07 8.06
C ALA A 406 16.04 22.19 9.59
N GLU A 407 15.53 23.27 10.21
CA GLU A 407 15.50 23.42 11.67
C GLU A 407 14.78 22.24 12.33
N ARG A 408 13.68 21.79 11.72
CA ARG A 408 12.93 20.63 12.20
C ARG A 408 13.68 19.32 12.03
N ASP A 409 14.29 19.07 10.87
CA ASP A 409 15.10 17.86 10.66
C ASP A 409 16.25 17.80 11.68
N ALA A 410 16.91 18.93 11.94
CA ALA A 410 17.97 19.04 12.94
C ALA A 410 17.49 18.80 14.39
N ALA A 411 16.25 19.15 14.71
CA ALA A 411 15.67 18.95 16.04
C ALA A 411 15.40 17.47 16.37
N TYR A 412 15.32 16.59 15.37
CA TYR A 412 15.12 15.15 15.57
C TYR A 412 16.44 14.39 15.35
N PRO A 413 17.07 13.84 16.41
CA PRO A 413 18.35 13.17 16.26
C PRO A 413 18.23 11.91 15.40
N ARG A 414 19.03 11.85 14.32
CA ARG A 414 19.22 10.61 13.54
C ARG A 414 19.74 9.51 14.46
N ARG A 415 19.08 8.35 14.48
CA ARG A 415 19.58 7.17 15.20
C ARG A 415 20.97 6.81 14.64
N LYS A 416 22.01 7.00 15.45
CA LYS A 416 23.40 6.62 15.11
C LYS A 416 23.45 5.12 14.78
N GLY A 417 24.11 4.77 13.66
CA GLY A 417 24.45 3.38 13.31
C GLY A 417 23.56 2.70 12.26
N LEU A 418 22.51 3.34 11.76
CA LEU A 418 21.74 2.83 10.61
C LEU A 418 22.40 3.28 9.31
N SER A 419 22.93 2.32 8.53
CA SER A 419 23.28 2.56 7.12
C SER A 419 21.98 2.73 6.35
N VAL A 420 21.77 3.95 5.87
CA VAL A 420 20.58 4.29 5.08
C VAL A 420 20.85 3.88 3.63
N PRO A 421 20.01 3.05 3.00
CA PRO A 421 20.15 2.75 1.58
C PRO A 421 20.00 4.04 0.76
N PRO A 422 20.79 4.21 -0.32
CA PRO A 422 20.68 5.39 -1.17
C PRO A 422 19.28 5.49 -1.77
N ALA A 423 18.85 6.72 -2.05
CA ALA A 423 17.62 6.96 -2.78
C ALA A 423 17.68 6.27 -4.14
N ARG A 424 16.54 5.76 -4.61
CA ARG A 424 16.40 5.19 -5.94
C ARG A 424 15.18 5.75 -6.61
N VAL A 425 15.34 6.22 -7.83
CA VAL A 425 14.24 6.72 -8.65
C VAL A 425 14.13 5.87 -9.91
N ARG A 426 12.91 5.46 -10.23
CA ARG A 426 12.64 4.58 -11.38
C ARG A 426 11.43 5.06 -12.16
N VAL A 427 11.48 4.92 -13.47
CA VAL A 427 10.31 5.05 -14.33
C VAL A 427 9.57 3.70 -14.32
N ALA A 428 8.31 3.70 -13.90
CA ALA A 428 7.50 2.48 -13.89
C ALA A 428 6.97 2.18 -15.30
N PRO A 429 7.35 1.04 -15.91
CA PRO A 429 6.97 0.72 -17.28
C PRO A 429 5.48 0.39 -17.38
N ALA A 430 4.82 0.91 -18.43
CA ALA A 430 3.41 0.63 -18.74
C ALA A 430 2.43 0.85 -17.57
N ALA A 431 2.80 1.69 -16.61
CA ALA A 431 2.05 1.96 -15.40
C ALA A 431 0.77 2.78 -15.65
N SER A 432 0.79 3.61 -16.68
CA SER A 432 -0.33 4.44 -17.13
C SER A 432 -0.25 4.62 -18.65
N ARG A 433 -1.41 4.80 -19.29
CA ARG A 433 -1.47 5.18 -20.71
C ARG A 433 -1.44 6.69 -20.93
N SER A 434 -1.73 7.46 -19.89
CA SER A 434 -1.95 8.89 -19.99
C SER A 434 -0.87 9.69 -19.27
N ALA A 435 -0.06 9.10 -18.38
CA ALA A 435 1.07 9.76 -17.73
C ALA A 435 2.32 8.86 -17.68
N THR A 436 3.47 9.48 -17.46
CA THR A 436 4.69 8.78 -17.07
C THR A 436 4.70 8.64 -15.55
N VAL A 437 4.93 7.43 -15.03
CA VAL A 437 4.93 7.20 -13.57
C VAL A 437 6.36 7.11 -13.05
N ILE A 438 6.73 8.01 -12.13
CA ILE A 438 8.02 8.05 -11.47
C ILE A 438 7.87 7.52 -10.04
N GLU A 439 8.55 6.43 -9.72
CA GLU A 439 8.62 5.87 -8.37
C GLU A 439 9.91 6.32 -7.69
N VAL A 440 9.77 6.92 -6.51
CA VAL A 440 10.86 7.38 -5.65
C VAL A 440 10.87 6.53 -4.39
N ARG A 441 12.00 5.89 -4.10
CA ARG A 441 12.26 5.22 -2.82
C ARG A 441 13.39 5.94 -2.12
N ALA A 442 13.11 6.51 -0.95
CA ALA A 442 14.08 7.27 -0.18
C ALA A 442 13.84 7.10 1.32
N GLN A 443 14.79 7.56 2.13
CA GLN A 443 14.56 7.69 3.56
C GLN A 443 13.48 8.75 3.79
N ASP A 444 12.51 8.44 4.65
CA ASP A 444 11.52 9.42 5.05
C ASP A 444 12.18 10.52 5.89
N ALA A 445 11.90 11.77 5.54
CA ALA A 445 12.46 12.94 6.20
C ALA A 445 11.51 14.13 6.06
N PRO A 446 11.45 15.01 7.08
CA PRO A 446 10.80 16.32 7.00
C PRO A 446 10.99 17.02 5.65
N GLY A 447 9.91 17.15 4.87
CA GLY A 447 9.95 17.90 3.62
C GLY A 447 10.45 17.14 2.38
N LEU A 448 10.51 15.81 2.41
CA LEU A 448 10.85 15.00 1.23
C LEU A 448 10.00 15.40 0.00
N LEU A 449 8.66 15.44 0.15
CA LEU A 449 7.76 15.82 -0.92
C LEU A 449 7.94 17.27 -1.40
N HIS A 450 8.31 18.19 -0.51
CA HIS A 450 8.64 19.57 -0.90
C HIS A 450 9.89 19.62 -1.80
N ARG A 451 10.94 18.86 -1.45
CA ARG A 451 12.18 18.78 -2.25
C ARG A 451 11.93 18.13 -3.60
N LEU A 452 11.15 17.04 -3.64
CA LEU A 452 10.73 16.38 -4.87
C LEU A 452 9.90 17.33 -5.74
N GLY A 453 8.96 18.06 -5.13
CA GLY A 453 8.15 19.03 -5.84
C GLY A 453 8.97 20.15 -6.47
N LEU A 454 9.99 20.66 -5.78
CA LEU A 454 10.91 21.66 -6.36
C LEU A 454 11.67 21.10 -7.57
N ALA A 455 12.13 19.86 -7.49
CA ALA A 455 12.88 19.25 -8.58
C ALA A 455 11.99 18.94 -9.80
N LEU A 456 10.74 18.51 -9.57
CA LEU A 456 9.74 18.31 -10.62
C LEU A 456 9.37 19.65 -11.30
N ASP A 457 9.11 20.69 -10.52
CA ASP A 457 8.82 22.03 -11.05
C ASP A 457 10.00 22.59 -11.86
N ASN A 458 11.23 22.43 -11.37
CA ASN A 458 12.44 22.87 -12.09
C ASN A 458 12.66 22.12 -13.40
N ALA A 459 12.18 20.87 -13.50
CA ALA A 459 12.22 20.09 -14.72
C ALA A 459 11.11 20.48 -15.72
N GLY A 460 10.17 21.35 -15.33
CA GLY A 460 9.09 21.84 -16.19
C GLY A 460 8.02 20.79 -16.51
N VAL A 461 7.93 19.73 -15.70
CA VAL A 461 6.90 18.69 -15.86
C VAL A 461 5.65 19.03 -15.07
N ARG A 462 4.48 18.60 -15.54
CA ARG A 462 3.23 18.75 -14.79
C ARG A 462 2.97 17.48 -13.99
N VAL A 463 2.66 17.63 -12.71
CA VAL A 463 2.22 16.53 -11.84
C VAL A 463 0.70 16.45 -11.88
N ARG A 464 0.15 15.28 -12.23
CA ARG A 464 -1.29 15.00 -12.19
C ARG A 464 -1.73 14.40 -10.86
N SER A 465 -0.92 13.50 -10.32
CA SER A 465 -1.16 12.91 -9.02
C SER A 465 0.15 12.49 -8.37
N ALA A 466 0.16 12.49 -7.04
CA ALA A 466 1.23 12.00 -6.21
C ALA A 466 0.66 11.10 -5.11
N HIS A 467 1.24 9.92 -4.93
CA HIS A 467 0.86 8.96 -3.91
C HIS A 467 2.05 8.73 -3.00
N ALA A 468 1.91 9.04 -1.71
CA ALA A 468 2.98 8.97 -0.74
C ALA A 468 2.68 7.89 0.32
N SER A 469 3.61 6.93 0.45
CA SER A 469 3.49 5.83 1.38
C SER A 469 4.76 5.66 2.21
N THR A 470 4.70 5.99 3.49
CA THR A 470 5.76 5.69 4.45
C THR A 470 5.60 4.29 5.04
N LEU A 471 6.68 3.48 4.98
CA LEU A 471 6.81 2.20 5.67
C LEU A 471 8.06 2.21 6.55
N GLY A 472 7.87 2.26 7.87
CA GLY A 472 8.97 2.36 8.82
C GLY A 472 9.74 3.68 8.62
N ALA A 473 11.02 3.58 8.22
CA ALA A 473 11.89 4.74 7.98
C ALA A 473 12.04 5.12 6.50
N ASN A 474 11.33 4.44 5.59
CA ASN A 474 11.42 4.66 4.16
C ASN A 474 10.11 5.22 3.61
N ALA A 475 10.20 6.20 2.72
CA ALA A 475 9.12 6.69 1.89
C ALA A 475 9.18 6.03 0.53
N VAL A 476 8.02 5.62 0.03
CA VAL A 476 7.80 5.16 -1.35
C VAL A 476 6.73 6.06 -1.96
N ASP A 477 7.18 6.98 -2.80
CA ASP A 477 6.33 7.98 -3.44
C ASP A 477 6.20 7.67 -4.93
N ALA A 478 5.02 7.84 -5.50
CA ALA A 478 4.77 7.69 -6.94
C ALA A 478 4.16 8.97 -7.51
N PHE A 479 4.75 9.49 -8.59
CA PHE A 479 4.29 10.71 -9.27
C PHE A 479 3.84 10.37 -10.69
N TYR A 480 2.63 10.78 -11.05
CA TYR A 480 2.10 10.69 -12.41
C TYR A 480 2.38 12.04 -13.09
N VAL A 481 3.33 12.04 -14.01
CA VAL A 481 3.84 13.26 -14.65
C VAL A 481 3.59 13.29 -16.14
N THR A 482 3.38 14.49 -16.69
CA THR A 482 3.20 14.74 -18.12
C THR A 482 4.10 15.86 -18.59
N GLY A 483 4.25 15.97 -19.91
CA GLY A 483 4.75 17.17 -20.56
C GLY A 483 3.78 18.35 -20.41
N ALA A 484 4.17 19.51 -20.96
CA ALA A 484 3.34 20.71 -20.98
C ALA A 484 2.12 20.58 -21.90
N ASP A 485 2.21 19.69 -22.89
CA ASP A 485 1.14 19.23 -23.79
C ASP A 485 0.12 18.31 -23.10
N GLY A 486 0.45 17.78 -21.92
CA GLY A 486 -0.40 16.84 -21.18
C GLY A 486 -0.14 15.37 -21.54
N ASP A 487 0.80 15.09 -22.45
CA ASP A 487 1.15 13.74 -22.88
C ASP A 487 2.20 13.11 -21.95
N PRO A 488 2.32 11.77 -21.93
CA PRO A 488 3.42 11.08 -21.27
C PRO A 488 4.79 11.56 -21.77
N LEU A 489 5.75 11.69 -20.86
CA LEU A 489 7.12 12.06 -21.20
C LEU A 489 7.76 11.03 -22.14
N ALA A 490 8.53 11.52 -23.12
CA ALA A 490 9.37 10.66 -23.95
C ALA A 490 10.36 9.83 -23.08
N PRO A 491 10.69 8.58 -23.45
CA PRO A 491 11.47 7.67 -22.59
C PRO A 491 12.83 8.20 -22.13
N ASP A 492 13.51 8.98 -22.98
CA ASP A 492 14.78 9.64 -22.69
C ASP A 492 14.61 10.79 -21.68
N VAL A 493 13.57 11.61 -21.86
CA VAL A 493 13.19 12.69 -20.92
C VAL A 493 12.81 12.12 -19.55
N ALA A 494 12.00 11.05 -19.53
CA ALA A 494 11.61 10.36 -18.30
C ALA A 494 12.82 9.80 -17.55
N SER A 495 13.77 9.21 -18.28
CA SER A 495 15.01 8.66 -17.71
C SER A 495 15.92 9.75 -17.16
N ALA A 496 16.04 10.88 -17.87
CA ALA A 496 16.80 12.04 -17.42
C ALA A 496 16.19 12.67 -16.16
N LEU A 497 14.85 12.78 -16.11
CA LEU A 497 14.13 13.26 -14.93
C LEU A 497 14.39 12.35 -13.72
N ALA A 498 14.27 11.03 -13.89
CA ALA A 498 14.55 10.07 -12.82
C ALA A 498 15.98 10.24 -12.26
N ALA A 499 16.97 10.39 -13.14
CA ALA A 499 18.35 10.60 -12.73
C ALA A 499 18.59 11.95 -12.01
N GLU A 500 17.90 13.03 -12.40
CA GLU A 500 17.94 14.32 -11.70
C GLU A 500 17.31 14.23 -10.30
N LEU A 501 16.15 13.57 -10.19
CA LEU A 501 15.49 13.35 -8.90
C LEU A 501 16.36 12.50 -7.97
N GLU A 502 17.01 11.46 -8.48
CA GLU A 502 17.93 10.63 -7.69
C GLU A 502 19.12 11.46 -7.18
N ARG A 503 19.74 12.29 -8.04
CA ARG A 503 20.80 13.23 -7.65
C ARG A 503 20.36 14.25 -6.61
N THR A 504 19.11 14.71 -6.68
CA THR A 504 18.57 15.70 -5.72
C THR A 504 18.44 15.11 -4.31
N LEU A 505 18.26 13.80 -4.20
CA LEU A 505 18.01 13.12 -2.92
C LEU A 505 19.27 12.64 -2.20
N GLY A 506 20.42 12.57 -2.87
CA GLY A 506 21.70 12.21 -2.25
C GLY A 506 22.70 11.60 -3.22
#